data_AF-A0A8S0WBD7-F1
#
_entry.id   AF-A0A8S0WBD7-F1
#
_cell.length_a   1.000
_cell.length_b   1.000
_cell.length_c   1.000
_cell.angle_alpha   90.00
_cell.angle_beta   90.00
_cell.angle_gamma   90.00
#
_symmetry.space_group_name_H-M   'P 1'
#
loop_
_entity.id
_entity.type
_entity.pdbx_description
1 polymer ?
#
loop_
_entity_poly.entity_id
_entity_poly.type
_entity_poly.pdbx_seq_one_letter_code
_entity_poly.pdbx_strand_id
1 'polypeptide(L)'
;MPSGVPPPLKASVNCDMGEDSFSNPHPAQHVEFWLQGDDEALTRHVHLANVACGFHASDFSVMNKTVQLAKNNGISIGAHPSLPDLQGFGRREMAIEPDELKSCFIYQLGPLAVLAFSSRRSRSSAHQTAAEEAGVRFIPEWFADLDYTAEGKLIITQKHDPVPLDVVQERV
;
A
#
# COMPACT_ATOMS: atom_id res chain seq x y z
N MET A 1 -9.02 -0.38 36.63
CA MET A 1 -9.64 -0.17 35.29
C MET A 1 -11.14 -0.39 35.45
N PRO A 2 -12.02 0.54 35.06
CA PRO A 2 -13.47 0.34 35.13
C PRO A 2 -13.89 -0.78 34.17
N SER A 3 -14.70 -1.72 34.66
CA SER A 3 -14.95 -3.05 34.10
C SER A 3 -15.95 -3.08 32.93
N GLY A 4 -15.88 -2.14 31.99
CA GLY A 4 -16.84 -2.04 30.87
C GLY A 4 -16.26 -1.62 29.51
N VAL A 5 -14.97 -1.27 29.46
CA VAL A 5 -14.31 -0.95 28.19
C VAL A 5 -13.77 -2.25 27.61
N PRO A 6 -14.24 -2.70 26.42
CA PRO A 6 -13.66 -3.86 25.77
C PRO A 6 -12.16 -3.63 25.54
N PRO A 7 -11.32 -4.68 25.62
CA PRO A 7 -9.90 -4.53 25.40
C PRO A 7 -9.65 -3.94 24.00
N PRO A 8 -8.60 -3.10 23.84
CA PRO A 8 -8.29 -2.52 22.54
C PRO A 8 -8.08 -3.61 21.50
N LEU A 9 -8.63 -3.39 20.30
CA LEU A 9 -8.46 -4.32 19.19
C LEU A 9 -6.99 -4.38 18.80
N LYS A 10 -6.48 -5.58 18.55
CA LYS A 10 -5.12 -5.75 18.04
C LYS A 10 -5.08 -5.32 16.57
N ALA A 11 -4.34 -4.25 16.27
CA ALA A 11 -4.09 -3.79 14.91
C ALA A 11 -2.69 -4.22 14.44
N SER A 12 -2.53 -4.35 13.13
CA SER A 12 -1.23 -4.46 12.46
C SER A 12 -0.94 -3.16 11.72
N VAL A 13 0.30 -2.72 11.77
CA VAL A 13 0.81 -1.60 10.97
C VAL A 13 1.34 -2.13 9.65
N ASN A 14 0.95 -1.54 8.54
CA ASN A 14 1.51 -1.81 7.22
C ASN A 14 2.06 -0.52 6.61
N CYS A 15 2.91 -0.65 5.60
CA CYS A 15 3.41 0.49 4.83
C CYS A 15 3.73 0.04 3.41
N ASP A 16 3.53 0.94 2.45
CA ASP A 16 3.96 0.76 1.06
C ASP A 16 5.48 0.87 1.00
N MET A 17 6.13 -0.07 0.33
CA MET A 17 7.59 -0.22 0.29
C MET A 17 8.06 -0.69 -1.09
N GLY A 18 9.36 -0.61 -1.35
CA GLY A 18 9.93 -0.99 -2.64
C GLY A 18 9.49 -0.10 -3.78
N GLU A 19 9.14 1.15 -3.47
CA GLU A 19 8.67 2.17 -4.42
C GLU A 19 9.82 2.97 -5.04
N ASP A 20 11.08 2.58 -4.78
CA ASP A 20 12.22 3.13 -5.52
C ASP A 20 11.98 2.94 -7.02
N SER A 21 12.27 4.00 -7.78
CA SER A 21 12.01 4.05 -9.23
C SER A 21 12.59 2.83 -10.00
N PHE A 22 13.92 2.67 -10.05
CA PHE A 22 14.58 1.55 -10.73
C PHE A 22 15.94 1.26 -10.12
N SER A 23 16.32 -0.01 -9.96
CA SER A 23 17.58 -0.49 -9.38
C SER A 23 18.87 0.02 -10.04
N ASN A 24 18.79 0.55 -11.26
CA ASN A 24 19.94 1.08 -11.98
C ASN A 24 19.50 2.20 -12.94
N PRO A 25 20.03 3.44 -12.83
CA PRO A 25 19.79 4.45 -13.85
C PRO A 25 20.49 4.00 -15.14
N HIS A 26 19.72 3.69 -16.19
CA HIS A 26 20.30 3.37 -17.49
C HIS A 26 20.88 4.67 -18.09
N PRO A 27 22.18 4.77 -18.43
CA PRO A 27 22.79 6.04 -18.88
C PRO A 27 22.23 6.60 -20.20
N ALA A 28 21.40 5.82 -20.89
CA ALA A 28 20.73 6.20 -22.15
C ALA A 28 19.22 6.44 -22.01
N GLN A 29 18.65 6.21 -20.82
CA GLN A 29 17.28 6.58 -20.50
C GLN A 29 17.40 7.67 -19.42
N HIS A 30 16.95 8.89 -19.70
CA HIS A 30 16.95 10.00 -18.73
C HIS A 30 15.90 9.76 -17.64
N VAL A 31 15.99 8.62 -16.94
CA VAL A 31 15.15 8.27 -15.80
C VAL A 31 16.07 8.38 -14.59
N GLU A 32 15.89 9.47 -13.86
CA GLU A 32 16.64 9.71 -12.63
C GLU A 32 16.30 8.63 -11.58
N PHE A 33 17.31 8.18 -10.84
CA PHE A 33 17.13 7.26 -9.72
C PHE A 33 16.54 8.05 -8.55
N TRP A 34 15.26 7.84 -8.29
CA TRP A 34 14.54 8.38 -7.14
C TRP A 34 14.42 7.31 -6.06
N LEU A 35 15.02 7.60 -4.89
CA LEU A 35 14.75 6.90 -3.65
C LEU A 35 13.41 7.35 -3.11
N GLN A 36 12.52 6.39 -2.86
CA GLN A 36 11.18 6.66 -2.34
C GLN A 36 11.10 6.09 -0.92
N GLY A 37 11.49 6.90 0.06
CA GLY A 37 11.45 6.55 1.48
C GLY A 37 12.70 5.83 2.00
N ASP A 38 12.62 5.36 3.25
CA ASP A 38 13.67 4.59 3.93
C ASP A 38 13.11 3.22 4.32
N ASP A 39 13.07 2.32 3.34
CA ASP A 39 12.54 0.96 3.50
C ASP A 39 13.22 0.22 4.67
N GLU A 40 14.54 0.41 4.86
CA GLU A 40 15.30 -0.28 5.90
C GLU A 40 14.86 0.18 7.30
N ALA A 41 14.73 1.48 7.52
CA ALA A 41 14.22 2.00 8.78
C ALA A 41 12.78 1.55 9.04
N LEU A 42 11.92 1.56 8.02
CA LEU A 42 10.50 1.20 8.14
C LEU A 42 10.27 -0.24 8.58
N THR A 43 11.12 -1.19 8.15
CA THR A 43 10.98 -2.60 8.56
C THR A 43 10.99 -2.84 10.07
N ARG A 44 11.53 -1.91 10.86
CA ARG A 44 11.58 -2.00 12.33
C ARG A 44 10.27 -1.59 13.01
N HIS A 45 9.34 -1.00 12.25
CA HIS A 45 8.13 -0.36 12.77
C HIS A 45 6.83 -0.96 12.20
N VAL A 46 6.91 -1.72 11.12
CA VAL A 46 5.75 -2.29 10.43
C VAL A 46 5.66 -3.82 10.61
N HIS A 47 4.46 -4.35 10.41
CA HIS A 47 4.18 -5.78 10.47
C HIS A 47 4.01 -6.40 9.07
N LEU A 48 3.70 -5.56 8.07
CA LEU A 48 3.43 -5.94 6.68
C LEU A 48 4.02 -4.87 5.75
N ALA A 49 4.80 -5.30 4.76
CA ALA A 49 5.24 -4.47 3.65
C ALA A 49 4.34 -4.71 2.43
N ASN A 50 3.70 -3.66 1.90
CA ASN A 50 3.02 -3.72 0.61
C ASN A 50 4.05 -3.36 -0.47
N VAL A 51 4.57 -4.36 -1.17
CA VAL A 51 5.69 -4.20 -2.10
C VAL A 51 5.17 -3.81 -3.48
N ALA A 52 5.64 -2.68 -4.02
CA ALA A 52 5.26 -2.21 -5.36
C ALA A 52 5.57 -3.24 -6.47
N CYS A 53 4.66 -3.33 -7.43
CA CYS A 53 4.62 -4.42 -8.42
C CYS A 53 5.13 -4.05 -9.83
N GLY A 54 5.81 -2.90 -9.99
CA GLY A 54 6.48 -2.53 -11.25
C GLY A 54 5.69 -1.62 -12.19
N PHE A 55 4.45 -1.24 -11.86
CA PHE A 55 3.61 -0.40 -12.72
C PHE A 55 3.66 1.08 -12.34
N HIS A 56 3.47 1.41 -11.06
CA HIS A 56 3.67 2.79 -10.58
C HIS A 56 5.09 3.07 -10.10
N ALA A 57 5.78 2.04 -9.65
CA ALA A 57 7.12 2.07 -9.07
C ALA A 57 7.71 0.66 -9.04
N SER A 58 8.99 0.56 -8.67
CA SER A 58 9.76 -0.69 -8.59
C SER A 58 10.18 -1.27 -9.94
N ASP A 59 11.15 -2.17 -9.85
CA ASP A 59 11.49 -3.14 -10.88
C ASP A 59 11.76 -4.51 -10.24
N PHE A 60 12.11 -5.51 -11.06
CA PHE A 60 12.38 -6.87 -10.56
C PHE A 60 13.49 -6.93 -9.49
N SER A 61 14.47 -6.02 -9.56
CA SER A 61 15.60 -5.99 -8.61
C SER A 61 15.21 -5.27 -7.32
N VAL A 62 14.52 -4.13 -7.41
CA VAL A 62 13.98 -3.40 -6.24
C VAL A 62 13.00 -4.30 -5.49
N MET A 63 12.04 -4.88 -6.20
CA MET A 63 11.06 -5.81 -5.62
C MET A 63 11.75 -6.98 -4.90
N ASN A 64 12.74 -7.62 -5.54
CA ASN A 64 13.48 -8.69 -4.88
C ASN A 64 14.25 -8.19 -3.64
N LYS A 65 14.90 -7.03 -3.72
CA LYS A 65 15.61 -6.43 -2.58
C LYS A 65 14.65 -6.18 -1.41
N THR A 66 13.50 -5.56 -1.65
CA THR A 66 12.49 -5.27 -0.61
C THR A 66 11.91 -6.55 -0.03
N VAL A 67 11.67 -7.59 -0.84
CA VAL A 67 11.26 -8.92 -0.37
C VAL A 67 12.31 -9.56 0.54
N GLN A 68 13.59 -9.51 0.17
CA GLN A 68 14.67 -10.05 1.03
C GLN A 68 14.78 -9.25 2.33
N LEU A 69 14.70 -7.92 2.25
CA LEU A 69 14.72 -7.05 3.41
C LEU A 69 13.57 -7.36 4.38
N ALA A 70 12.36 -7.52 3.87
CA ALA A 70 11.18 -7.89 4.65
C ALA A 70 11.35 -9.26 5.33
N LYS A 71 11.82 -10.28 4.59
CA LYS A 71 12.10 -11.62 5.13
C LYS A 71 13.15 -11.60 6.23
N ASN A 72 14.24 -10.86 6.03
CA ASN A 72 15.32 -10.77 7.00
C ASN A 72 14.90 -10.09 8.31
N ASN A 73 13.92 -9.19 8.26
CA ASN A 73 13.36 -8.53 9.44
C ASN A 73 12.09 -9.21 9.99
N GLY A 74 11.64 -10.32 9.39
CA GLY A 74 10.50 -11.10 9.86
C GLY A 74 9.14 -10.40 9.70
N ILE A 75 9.03 -9.43 8.78
CA ILE A 75 7.75 -8.76 8.47
C ILE A 75 7.01 -9.49 7.34
N SER A 76 5.69 -9.42 7.34
CA SER A 76 4.85 -10.01 6.29
C SER A 76 5.03 -9.24 4.97
N ILE A 77 4.72 -9.89 3.85
CA ILE A 77 4.82 -9.30 2.51
C ILE A 77 3.45 -9.40 1.85
N GLY A 78 3.02 -8.32 1.21
CA GLY A 78 1.85 -8.26 0.33
C GLY A 78 2.21 -7.58 -0.99
N ALA A 79 1.46 -7.87 -2.04
CA ALA A 79 1.57 -7.16 -3.30
C ALA A 79 0.90 -5.78 -3.21
N HIS A 80 1.53 -4.75 -3.79
CA HIS A 80 0.99 -3.40 -3.96
C HIS A 80 0.79 -3.08 -5.44
N PRO A 81 -0.25 -3.65 -6.08
CA PRO A 81 -0.54 -3.41 -7.48
C PRO A 81 -1.13 -2.01 -7.68
N SER A 82 -0.89 -1.46 -8.86
CA SER A 82 -1.38 -0.14 -9.25
C SER A 82 -1.84 -0.11 -10.70
N LEU A 83 -2.37 1.05 -11.12
CA LEU A 83 -2.58 1.35 -12.53
C LEU A 83 -1.22 1.39 -13.25
N PRO A 84 -1.13 0.95 -14.53
CA PRO A 84 0.09 1.06 -15.35
C PRO A 84 0.45 2.52 -15.68
N ASP A 85 0.82 3.29 -14.66
CA ASP A 85 1.12 4.72 -14.74
C ASP A 85 2.37 5.05 -13.92
N LEU A 86 3.54 4.76 -14.48
CA LEU A 86 4.82 5.07 -13.85
C LEU A 86 5.03 6.58 -13.70
N GLN A 87 4.71 7.38 -14.74
CA GLN A 87 4.96 8.83 -14.73
C GLN A 87 4.08 9.59 -13.74
N GLY A 88 2.87 9.08 -13.48
CA GLY A 88 1.96 9.63 -12.48
C GLY A 88 2.00 8.88 -11.15
N PHE A 89 2.94 7.95 -10.96
CA PHE A 89 3.05 7.12 -9.76
C PHE A 89 1.74 6.38 -9.40
N GLY A 90 0.96 5.97 -10.41
CA GLY A 90 -0.32 5.30 -10.22
C GLY A 90 -1.41 6.19 -9.60
N ARG A 91 -1.17 7.50 -9.46
CA ARG A 91 -2.07 8.46 -8.78
C ARG A 91 -2.99 9.22 -9.73
N ARG A 92 -2.91 8.97 -11.05
CA ARG A 92 -3.82 9.58 -12.03
C ARG A 92 -4.97 8.64 -12.33
N GLU A 93 -6.15 9.23 -12.50
CA GLU A 93 -7.29 8.48 -13.03
C GLU A 93 -7.00 8.04 -14.46
N MET A 94 -7.38 6.80 -14.76
CA MET A 94 -7.23 6.22 -16.08
C MET A 94 -8.50 5.46 -16.44
N ALA A 95 -9.07 5.78 -17.59
CA ALA A 95 -10.13 4.99 -18.17
C ALA A 95 -9.53 3.65 -18.65
N ILE A 96 -9.89 2.56 -17.99
CA ILE A 96 -9.41 1.22 -18.25
C ILE A 96 -10.59 0.24 -18.21
N GLU A 97 -10.64 -0.68 -19.16
CA GLU A 97 -11.72 -1.67 -19.19
C GLU A 97 -11.54 -2.69 -18.06
N PRO A 98 -12.65 -3.22 -17.47
CA PRO A 98 -12.54 -4.14 -16.33
C PRO A 98 -11.67 -5.38 -16.59
N ASP A 99 -11.73 -5.96 -17.79
CA ASP A 99 -10.92 -7.12 -18.16
C ASP A 99 -9.43 -6.77 -18.34
N GLU A 100 -9.13 -5.54 -18.78
CA GLU A 100 -7.77 -5.03 -18.87
C GLU A 100 -7.20 -4.78 -17.47
N LEU A 101 -7.97 -4.12 -16.60
CA LEU A 101 -7.60 -3.90 -15.19
C LEU A 101 -7.34 -5.22 -14.47
N LYS A 102 -8.20 -6.22 -14.68
CA LYS A 102 -8.00 -7.57 -14.16
C LYS A 102 -6.69 -8.18 -14.64
N SER A 103 -6.40 -8.07 -15.94
CA SER A 103 -5.14 -8.55 -16.52
C SER A 103 -3.92 -7.85 -15.94
N CYS A 104 -3.98 -6.52 -15.77
CA CYS A 104 -2.96 -5.72 -15.10
C CYS A 104 -2.68 -6.20 -13.66
N PHE A 105 -3.73 -6.51 -12.90
CA PHE A 105 -3.59 -6.99 -11.52
C PHE A 105 -3.02 -8.40 -11.50
N ILE A 106 -3.53 -9.33 -12.33
CA ILE A 106 -3.00 -10.70 -12.43
C ILE A 106 -1.50 -10.68 -12.75
N TYR A 107 -1.09 -9.81 -13.69
CA TYR A 107 0.32 -9.65 -14.05
C TYR A 107 1.18 -9.21 -12.86
N GLN A 108 0.71 -8.21 -12.09
CA GLN A 108 1.42 -7.66 -10.93
C GLN A 108 1.45 -8.57 -9.71
N LEU A 109 0.48 -9.48 -9.57
CA LEU A 109 0.39 -10.43 -8.46
C LEU A 109 1.28 -11.67 -8.66
N GLY A 110 1.58 -12.03 -9.90
CA GLY A 110 2.45 -13.18 -10.23
C GLY A 110 3.82 -13.16 -9.52
N PRO A 111 4.53 -12.01 -9.45
CA PRO A 111 5.80 -11.88 -8.73
C PRO A 111 5.73 -12.04 -7.20
N LEU A 112 4.56 -11.79 -6.58
CA LEU A 112 4.38 -11.69 -5.13
C LEU A 112 3.10 -12.43 -4.72
N ALA A 113 3.18 -13.75 -4.56
CA ALA A 113 2.03 -14.58 -4.20
C ALA A 113 1.60 -14.42 -2.71
N VAL A 114 1.20 -13.21 -2.29
CA VAL A 114 0.30 -12.95 -1.16
C VAL A 114 -0.53 -11.70 -1.47
N LEU A 115 -1.84 -11.90 -1.62
CA LEU A 115 -2.83 -10.84 -1.75
C LEU A 115 -3.10 -10.23 -0.38
N ALA A 116 -2.53 -9.06 -0.10
CA ALA A 116 -3.08 -8.13 0.88
C ALA A 116 -3.82 -7.05 0.09
N PHE A 117 -5.12 -7.25 -0.16
CA PHE A 117 -5.94 -6.14 -0.65
C PHE A 117 -6.13 -5.15 0.50
N SER A 118 -5.29 -4.12 0.53
CA SER A 118 -5.55 -2.92 1.31
C SER A 118 -6.82 -2.28 0.75
N SER A 119 -7.81 -2.12 1.62
CA SER A 119 -9.02 -1.43 1.23
C SER A 119 -9.60 -0.67 2.42
N ARG A 120 -9.89 0.59 2.08
CA ARG A 120 -10.44 1.66 2.90
C ARG A 120 -11.56 1.16 3.83
N ARG A 121 -11.46 1.42 5.12
CA ARG A 121 -12.57 1.33 6.07
C ARG A 121 -13.54 2.48 5.84
N SER A 122 -14.38 2.31 4.82
CA SER A 122 -15.78 2.72 4.90
C SER A 122 -16.54 1.43 5.14
N ARG A 123 -17.50 1.40 6.07
CA ARG A 123 -18.56 0.38 5.95
C ARG A 123 -19.06 0.48 4.51
N SER A 124 -18.96 -0.58 3.69
CA SER A 124 -19.31 -0.61 2.26
C SER A 124 -18.34 0.08 1.27
N SER A 125 -17.03 -0.19 1.32
CA SER A 125 -16.21 0.07 0.13
C SER A 125 -16.60 -0.92 -0.99
N ALA A 126 -16.53 -0.51 -2.26
CA ALA A 126 -16.78 -1.42 -3.39
C ALA A 126 -15.85 -2.66 -3.34
N HIS A 127 -14.63 -2.49 -2.83
CA HIS A 127 -13.67 -3.56 -2.63
C HIS A 127 -14.11 -4.56 -1.54
N GLN A 128 -14.74 -4.09 -0.46
CA GLN A 128 -15.29 -4.97 0.57
C GLN A 128 -16.42 -5.82 -0.01
N THR A 129 -17.35 -5.20 -0.74
CA THR A 129 -18.43 -5.92 -1.42
C THR A 129 -17.89 -6.93 -2.42
N ALA A 130 -16.93 -6.55 -3.26
CA ALA A 130 -16.30 -7.46 -4.21
C ALA A 130 -15.57 -8.63 -3.53
N ALA A 131 -14.88 -8.39 -2.40
CA ALA A 131 -14.23 -9.45 -1.63
C ALA A 131 -15.24 -10.43 -1.03
N GLU A 132 -16.35 -9.91 -0.47
CA GLU A 132 -17.45 -10.72 0.05
C GLU A 132 -18.11 -11.56 -1.05
N GLU A 133 -18.42 -10.97 -2.21
CA GLU A 133 -18.97 -11.65 -3.38
C GLU A 133 -18.03 -12.74 -3.92
N ALA A 134 -16.72 -12.49 -3.90
CA ALA A 134 -15.71 -13.45 -4.34
C ALA A 134 -15.36 -14.51 -3.27
N GLY A 135 -15.91 -14.40 -2.05
CA GLY A 135 -15.56 -15.29 -0.94
C GLY A 135 -14.11 -15.16 -0.46
N VAL A 136 -13.47 -14.02 -0.72
CA VAL A 136 -12.08 -13.72 -0.33
C VAL A 136 -12.09 -12.95 0.99
N ARG A 137 -11.17 -13.29 1.89
CA ARG A 137 -11.02 -12.58 3.17
C ARG A 137 -10.68 -11.11 2.91
N PHE A 138 -11.52 -10.23 3.42
CA PHE A 138 -11.26 -8.80 3.47
C PHE A 138 -10.49 -8.41 4.73
N ILE A 139 -9.45 -7.59 4.59
CA ILE A 139 -8.73 -6.98 5.72
C ILE A 139 -9.03 -5.47 5.70
N PRO A 140 -9.81 -4.96 6.65
CA PRO A 140 -10.12 -3.53 6.69
C PRO A 140 -8.88 -2.72 7.10
N GLU A 141 -8.67 -1.61 6.40
CA GLU A 141 -7.56 -0.69 6.68
C GLU A 141 -8.05 0.70 7.07
N TRP A 142 -7.28 1.35 7.94
CA TRP A 142 -7.48 2.73 8.35
C TRP A 142 -6.13 3.47 8.37
N PHE A 143 -6.16 4.77 8.09
CA PHE A 143 -5.00 5.63 7.89
C PHE A 143 -4.93 6.66 9.02
N ALA A 144 -3.86 6.62 9.80
CA ALA A 144 -3.68 7.55 10.92
C ALA A 144 -3.30 8.96 10.47
N ASP A 145 -2.77 9.07 9.26
CA ASP A 145 -2.23 10.26 8.63
C ASP A 145 -3.17 10.85 7.56
N LEU A 146 -4.44 10.44 7.51
CA LEU A 146 -5.44 11.02 6.61
C LEU A 146 -6.70 11.46 7.34
N ASP A 147 -7.38 12.43 6.76
CA ASP A 147 -8.66 12.92 7.27
C ASP A 147 -9.83 12.12 6.71
N TYR A 148 -10.94 12.13 7.45
CA TYR A 148 -12.17 11.41 7.11
C TYR A 148 -13.38 12.34 7.15
N THR A 149 -14.34 12.13 6.24
CA THR A 149 -15.67 12.73 6.32
C THR A 149 -16.48 12.12 7.47
N ALA A 150 -17.59 12.75 7.85
CA ALA A 150 -18.48 12.24 8.90
C ALA A 150 -19.06 10.85 8.56
N GLU A 151 -19.14 10.49 7.28
CA GLU A 151 -19.59 9.19 6.78
C GLU A 151 -18.46 8.13 6.79
N GLY A 152 -17.24 8.50 7.21
CA GLY A 152 -16.08 7.62 7.25
C GLY A 152 -15.38 7.45 5.90
N LYS A 153 -15.55 8.39 4.96
CA LYS A 153 -14.80 8.39 3.68
C LYS A 153 -13.49 9.14 3.85
N LEU A 154 -12.41 8.61 3.27
CA LEU A 154 -11.13 9.31 3.21
C LEU A 154 -11.23 10.61 2.42
N ILE A 155 -10.64 11.68 2.95
CA ILE A 155 -10.46 12.95 2.28
C ILE A 155 -9.07 12.93 1.63
N ILE A 156 -9.02 12.59 0.34
CA ILE A 156 -7.78 12.49 -0.42
C ILE A 156 -7.56 13.80 -1.18
N THR A 157 -6.43 14.43 -0.95
CA THR A 157 -5.96 15.62 -1.67
C THR A 157 -4.71 15.26 -2.47
N GLN A 158 -4.43 15.98 -3.55
CA GLN A 158 -3.22 15.74 -4.36
C GLN A 158 -1.92 16.06 -3.59
N LYS A 159 -2.00 16.97 -2.62
CA LYS A 159 -0.90 17.35 -1.74
C LYS A 159 -1.42 17.39 -0.33
N HIS A 160 -0.71 16.71 0.56
CA HIS A 160 -1.01 16.64 1.98
C HIS A 160 0.26 16.99 2.76
N ASP A 161 0.14 17.88 3.74
CA ASP A 161 1.23 18.17 4.66
C ASP A 161 1.39 17.00 5.64
N PRO A 162 2.60 16.66 6.10
CA PRO A 162 2.78 15.62 7.10
C PRO A 162 1.94 15.89 8.36
N VAL A 163 1.19 14.88 8.81
CA VAL A 163 0.41 14.98 10.04
C VAL A 163 1.35 14.96 11.25
N PRO A 164 1.22 15.90 12.20
CA PRO A 164 2.01 15.90 13.43
C PRO A 164 1.87 14.61 14.25
N LEU A 165 2.95 14.20 14.93
CA LEU A 165 2.98 12.93 15.66
C LEU A 165 1.97 12.85 16.81
N ASP A 166 1.73 13.96 17.50
CA ASP A 166 0.72 14.08 18.57
C ASP A 166 -0.69 13.82 18.01
N VAL A 167 -1.00 14.37 16.84
CA VAL A 167 -2.27 14.12 16.15
C VAL A 167 -2.41 12.65 15.74
N VAL A 168 -1.35 12.04 15.20
CA VAL A 168 -1.36 10.61 14.86
C VAL A 168 -1.57 9.74 16.11
N GLN A 169 -0.93 10.08 17.22
CA GLN A 169 -1.07 9.37 18.50
C GLN A 169 -2.49 9.44 19.08
N GLU A 170 -3.20 10.54 18.90
CA GLU A 170 -4.59 10.66 19.34
C GLU A 170 -5.56 9.83 18.48
N ARG A 171 -5.19 9.53 17.23
CA ARG A 171 -6.04 8.81 16.28
C ARG A 171 -5.93 7.28 16.38
N VAL A 172 -4.82 6.75 16.93
CA VAL A 172 -4.50 5.31 17.05
C VAL A 172 -4.86 4.78 18.43
#